data_AF-A0A7R9CJM8-F1
#
_entry.id   AF-A0A7R9CJM8-F1
#
_cell.length_a   1.000
_cell.length_b   1.000
_cell.length_c   1.000
_cell.angle_alpha   90.00
_cell.angle_beta   90.00
_cell.angle_gamma   90.00
#
_symmetry.space_group_name_H-M   'P 1'
#
loop_
_entity.id
_entity.type
_entity.pdbx_description
1 polymer ?
#
loop_
_entity_poly.entity_id
_entity_poly.type
_entity_poly.pdbx_seq_one_letter_code
_entity_poly.pdbx_strand_id
1 'polypeptide(L)'
;MLFEGRQVELFLSSCTCSGVLSYEVLSYLVYEGVFVCEQLEMFSKRQDGDIKPCLRRMHLAVTAIREFLQAMNVYIKMTHLSQEAKEAFVKLQLQMAVTEDLRCLFVMLLHQFNPNCQSNQYLQDVIVTNHNLLLFLDRVNKLPEFKSTSSFTEHIKQFATVEIMHQYGLLLENIQDNGEFINDCVFTMMHHIGGDVRQVSTLFQPSILKCFTRIWESDFELCDDWSDLIEYVIHKFVNTPRQTAILPEVASMGKVQDSLSNNRNTEFSKEDSDNLCWHYCQSVKNEDTVGRIIELYAENGVTNKTTSGVHDCMQNISCADGLSDAELTVPNKIHFFIDHLQKAGKGHLVVWLQKALIEACYAKLRCSRTVVQSNGAAVIEPIPWVYTLMGQSIPLVTWNCEQKSAMKNITFSHLLHTLGFQLSTDSGNTFARIPNFWTPDFMFSMAEKLGPIDSCKLNSTSNWLNLVSQFKSAAFSIPPPTSSHHDSADK
;
A
#
# COMPACT_ATOMS: atom_id res chain seq x y z
N MET A 1 -9.21 -16.96 50.34
CA MET A 1 -8.64 -17.40 49.05
C MET A 1 -9.65 -18.12 48.13
N LEU A 2 -10.94 -17.74 48.11
CA LEU A 2 -11.92 -18.23 47.12
C LEU A 2 -12.79 -17.09 46.53
N PHE A 3 -12.48 -15.84 46.87
CA PHE A 3 -13.27 -14.66 46.49
C PHE A 3 -12.56 -13.71 45.50
N GLU A 4 -11.27 -13.91 45.22
CA GLU A 4 -10.54 -13.07 44.26
C GLU A 4 -10.57 -13.63 42.82
N GLY A 5 -10.75 -14.93 42.62
CA GLY A 5 -10.85 -15.53 41.28
C GLY A 5 -12.16 -15.21 40.55
N ARG A 6 -13.29 -15.15 41.27
CA ARG A 6 -14.61 -14.89 40.66
C ARG A 6 -14.83 -13.43 40.27
N GLN A 7 -14.16 -12.47 40.91
CA GLN A 7 -14.31 -11.05 40.53
C GLN A 7 -13.59 -10.71 39.21
N VAL A 8 -12.51 -11.41 38.88
CA VAL A 8 -11.84 -11.26 37.57
C VAL A 8 -12.67 -11.90 36.45
N GLU A 9 -13.28 -13.06 36.69
CA GLU A 9 -14.22 -13.69 35.74
C GLU A 9 -15.51 -12.86 35.55
N LEU A 10 -16.00 -12.20 36.60
CA LEU A 10 -17.18 -11.31 36.53
C LEU A 10 -16.88 -9.97 35.83
N PHE A 11 -15.66 -9.43 35.95
CA PHE A 11 -15.24 -8.23 35.19
C PHE A 11 -15.07 -8.50 33.69
N LEU A 12 -14.71 -9.74 33.32
CA LEU A 12 -14.55 -10.17 31.93
C LEU A 12 -15.87 -10.65 31.29
N SER A 13 -16.89 -10.97 32.09
CA SER A 13 -18.18 -11.49 31.58
C SER A 13 -19.26 -10.43 31.34
N SER A 14 -19.01 -9.14 31.63
CA SER A 14 -19.90 -8.05 31.18
C SER A 14 -19.13 -6.94 30.45
N CYS A 15 -19.22 -6.94 29.12
CA CYS A 15 -19.21 -5.75 28.25
C CYS A 15 -17.96 -4.85 28.14
N THR A 16 -16.84 -5.08 28.85
CA THR A 16 -15.67 -4.16 28.75
C THR A 16 -14.73 -4.46 27.58
N CYS A 17 -14.52 -5.74 27.20
CA CYS A 17 -13.65 -6.08 26.07
C CYS A 17 -14.27 -5.79 24.69
N SER A 18 -15.59 -5.66 24.59
CA SER A 18 -16.29 -5.29 23.34
C SER A 18 -15.87 -3.89 22.85
N GLY A 19 -15.52 -2.98 23.76
CA GLY A 19 -15.02 -1.65 23.37
C GLY A 19 -13.62 -1.68 22.75
N VAL A 20 -12.73 -2.55 23.26
CA VAL A 20 -11.33 -2.65 22.82
C VAL A 20 -11.21 -3.54 21.57
N LEU A 21 -11.93 -4.66 21.54
CA LEU A 21 -12.04 -5.53 20.37
C LEU A 21 -13.17 -5.04 19.47
N SER A 22 -12.92 -3.91 18.82
CA SER A 22 -13.84 -3.26 17.91
C SER A 22 -13.15 -2.95 16.58
N TYR A 23 -13.96 -2.78 15.53
CA TYR A 23 -13.45 -2.45 14.20
C TYR A 23 -12.82 -1.05 14.19
N GLU A 24 -13.33 -0.13 15.02
CA GLU A 24 -12.80 1.21 15.19
C GLU A 24 -11.37 1.21 15.75
N VAL A 25 -11.11 0.39 16.79
CA VAL A 25 -9.77 0.26 17.37
C VAL A 25 -8.80 -0.36 16.35
N LEU A 26 -9.22 -1.42 15.66
CA LEU A 26 -8.41 -2.01 14.60
C LEU A 26 -8.10 -1.00 13.49
N SER A 27 -9.10 -0.24 13.06
CA SER A 27 -8.94 0.79 12.02
C SER A 27 -7.93 1.85 12.47
N TYR A 28 -7.99 2.26 13.74
CA TYR A 28 -7.02 3.18 14.31
C TYR A 28 -5.60 2.59 14.33
N LEU A 29 -5.42 1.32 14.70
CA LEU A 29 -4.11 0.66 14.70
C LEU A 29 -3.50 0.58 13.30
N VAL A 30 -4.31 0.25 12.28
CA VAL A 30 -3.86 0.22 10.88
C VAL A 30 -3.48 1.63 10.41
N TYR A 31 -4.32 2.62 10.71
CA TYR A 31 -4.02 4.03 10.44
C TYR A 31 -2.71 4.47 11.08
N GLU A 32 -2.50 4.16 12.37
CA GLU A 32 -1.31 4.54 13.12
C GLU A 32 -0.06 3.92 12.50
N GLY A 33 -0.12 2.65 12.05
CA GLY A 33 0.95 2.01 11.29
C GLY A 33 1.31 2.79 10.02
N VAL A 34 0.32 3.13 9.19
CA VAL A 34 0.57 3.90 7.96
C VAL A 34 1.09 5.31 8.25
N PHE A 35 0.51 5.99 9.23
CA PHE A 35 0.91 7.33 9.63
C PHE A 35 2.37 7.38 10.08
N VAL A 36 2.80 6.43 10.93
CA VAL A 36 4.18 6.37 11.40
C VAL A 36 5.15 5.98 10.29
N CYS A 37 4.73 5.14 9.33
CA CYS A 37 5.52 4.84 8.12
C CYS A 37 5.82 6.10 7.31
N GLU A 38 4.79 6.90 7.02
CA GLU A 38 4.95 8.16 6.29
C GLU A 38 5.90 9.12 7.04
N GLN A 39 5.74 9.24 8.35
CA GLN A 39 6.61 10.06 9.20
C GLN A 39 8.07 9.60 9.15
N LEU A 40 8.34 8.29 9.25
CA LEU A 40 9.70 7.74 9.16
C LEU A 40 10.36 8.03 7.81
N GLU A 41 9.61 7.93 6.71
CA GLU A 41 10.13 8.26 5.38
C GLU A 41 10.43 9.77 5.26
N MET A 42 9.59 10.63 5.84
CA MET A 42 9.82 12.07 5.88
C MET A 42 11.07 12.45 6.70
N PHE A 43 11.27 11.83 7.88
CA PHE A 43 12.47 12.05 8.69
C PHE A 43 13.75 11.62 7.95
N SER A 44 13.69 10.48 7.26
CA SER A 44 14.82 9.99 6.46
C SER A 44 15.22 10.97 5.35
N LYS A 45 14.25 11.68 4.76
CA LYS A 45 14.50 12.70 3.72
C LYS A 45 15.07 14.01 4.27
N ARG A 46 14.61 14.45 5.45
CA ARG A 46 14.98 15.74 6.04
C ARG A 46 16.31 15.70 6.83
N GLN A 47 16.84 14.51 7.13
CA GLN A 47 18.04 14.30 7.96
C GLN A 47 18.02 15.08 9.29
N ASP A 48 16.83 15.28 9.84
CA ASP A 48 16.62 16.11 11.03
C ASP A 48 15.60 15.43 11.96
N GLY A 49 15.92 15.37 13.25
CA GLY A 49 15.07 14.80 14.30
C GLY A 49 15.45 13.41 14.82
N ASP A 50 15.06 13.14 16.06
CA ASP A 50 15.19 11.81 16.67
C ASP A 50 14.10 10.87 16.12
N ILE A 51 14.52 9.81 15.41
CA ILE A 51 13.61 8.81 14.84
C ILE A 51 13.12 7.79 15.89
N LYS A 52 13.77 7.69 17.06
CA LYS A 52 13.47 6.66 18.07
C LYS A 52 12.00 6.64 18.54
N PRO A 53 11.32 7.79 18.75
CA PRO A 53 9.89 7.78 19.10
C PRO A 53 9.02 7.14 18.01
N CYS A 54 9.33 7.39 16.73
CA CYS A 54 8.61 6.79 15.61
C CYS A 54 8.86 5.29 15.53
N LEU A 55 10.10 4.84 15.71
CA LEU A 55 10.44 3.42 15.76
C LEU A 55 9.68 2.71 16.89
N ARG A 56 9.62 3.31 18.08
CA ARG A 56 8.88 2.76 19.22
C ARG A 56 7.37 2.70 18.95
N ARG A 57 6.78 3.77 18.40
CA ARG A 57 5.34 3.81 18.06
C ARG A 57 5.00 2.75 17.01
N MET A 58 5.83 2.61 15.98
CA MET A 58 5.66 1.59 14.95
C MET A 58 5.65 0.18 15.55
N HIS A 59 6.62 -0.11 16.42
CA HIS A 59 6.69 -1.41 17.09
C HIS A 59 5.48 -1.66 17.98
N LEU A 60 5.04 -0.66 18.75
CA LEU A 60 3.82 -0.76 19.56
C LEU A 60 2.57 -1.02 18.72
N ALA A 61 2.44 -0.40 17.54
CA ALA A 61 1.30 -0.63 16.65
C ALA A 61 1.26 -2.08 16.15
N VAL A 62 2.40 -2.63 15.71
CA VAL A 62 2.52 -4.04 15.29
C VAL A 62 2.17 -4.99 16.43
N THR A 63 2.72 -4.75 17.61
CA THR A 63 2.45 -5.57 18.80
C THR A 63 0.97 -5.49 19.20
N ALA A 64 0.37 -4.30 19.17
CA ALA A 64 -1.05 -4.13 19.47
C ALA A 64 -1.96 -4.88 18.48
N ILE A 65 -1.64 -4.88 17.18
CA ILE A 65 -2.37 -5.67 16.18
C ILE A 65 -2.23 -7.17 16.47
N ARG A 66 -1.04 -7.63 16.86
CA ARG A 66 -0.83 -9.03 17.25
C ARG A 66 -1.67 -9.44 18.45
N GLU A 67 -1.64 -8.65 19.53
CA GLU A 67 -2.43 -8.92 20.72
C GLU A 67 -3.93 -8.89 20.40
N PHE A 68 -4.37 -7.99 19.51
CA PHE A 68 -5.75 -7.95 19.00
C PHE A 68 -6.13 -9.26 18.30
N LEU A 69 -5.28 -9.76 17.39
CA LEU A 69 -5.50 -11.03 16.68
C LEU A 69 -5.55 -12.23 17.65
N GLN A 70 -4.64 -12.26 18.63
CA GLN A 70 -4.58 -13.33 19.63
C GLN A 70 -5.82 -13.31 20.52
N ALA A 71 -6.21 -12.14 21.03
CA ALA A 71 -7.42 -11.98 21.82
C ALA A 71 -8.65 -12.45 21.04
N MET A 72 -8.81 -12.02 19.78
CA MET A 72 -9.89 -12.50 18.90
C MET A 72 -9.92 -14.03 18.81
N ASN A 73 -8.75 -14.67 18.62
CA ASN A 73 -8.64 -16.13 18.54
C ASN A 73 -9.04 -16.86 19.82
N VAL A 74 -8.75 -16.26 20.98
CA VAL A 74 -9.14 -16.80 22.28
C VAL A 74 -10.64 -16.64 22.49
N TYR A 75 -11.18 -15.43 22.29
CA TYR A 75 -12.60 -15.14 22.54
C TYR A 75 -13.53 -15.95 21.62
N ILE A 76 -13.20 -16.11 20.34
CA ILE A 76 -14.02 -16.92 19.42
C ILE A 76 -14.15 -18.38 19.89
N LYS A 77 -13.15 -18.91 20.61
CA LYS A 77 -13.15 -20.28 21.13
C LYS A 77 -13.82 -20.41 22.50
N MET A 78 -14.13 -19.30 23.18
CA MET A 78 -14.71 -19.34 24.53
C MET A 78 -16.16 -19.85 24.50
N THR A 79 -16.44 -20.89 25.28
CA THR A 79 -17.76 -21.54 25.35
C THR A 79 -18.81 -20.70 26.07
N HIS A 80 -18.39 -19.94 27.10
CA HIS A 80 -19.26 -19.25 28.05
C HIS A 80 -19.67 -17.81 27.64
N LEU A 81 -19.36 -17.37 26.41
CA LEU A 81 -19.81 -16.06 25.92
C LEU A 81 -21.32 -16.02 25.68
N SER A 82 -21.94 -14.86 25.91
CA SER A 82 -23.33 -14.60 25.52
C SER A 82 -23.49 -14.74 24.00
N GLN A 83 -24.71 -15.07 23.56
CA GLN A 83 -25.00 -15.22 22.13
C GLN A 83 -24.75 -13.92 21.35
N GLU A 84 -25.16 -12.78 21.91
CA GLU A 84 -24.92 -11.45 21.33
C GLU A 84 -23.43 -11.14 21.18
N ALA A 85 -22.60 -11.51 22.17
CA ALA A 85 -21.16 -11.32 22.10
C ALA A 85 -20.53 -12.22 21.02
N LYS A 86 -20.98 -13.47 20.90
CA LYS A 86 -20.52 -14.39 19.84
C LYS A 86 -20.83 -13.84 18.45
N GLU A 87 -22.04 -13.33 18.24
CA GLU A 87 -22.45 -12.71 16.98
C GLU A 87 -21.62 -11.45 16.67
N ALA A 88 -21.35 -10.62 17.68
CA ALA A 88 -20.50 -9.44 17.52
C ALA A 88 -19.05 -9.82 17.13
N PHE A 89 -18.47 -10.85 17.75
CA PHE A 89 -17.12 -11.32 17.42
C PHE A 89 -17.05 -11.95 16.03
N VAL A 90 -18.04 -12.75 15.62
CA VAL A 90 -18.12 -13.29 14.25
C VAL A 90 -18.23 -12.15 13.25
N LYS A 91 -19.08 -11.15 13.52
CA LYS A 91 -19.18 -9.96 12.66
C LYS A 91 -17.84 -9.26 12.53
N LEU A 92 -17.16 -8.98 13.65
CA LEU A 92 -15.83 -8.36 13.64
C LEU A 92 -14.81 -9.23 12.86
N GLN A 93 -14.86 -10.55 13.03
CA GLN A 93 -14.01 -11.49 12.32
C GLN A 93 -14.17 -11.40 10.80
N LEU A 94 -15.41 -11.32 10.33
CA LEU A 94 -15.74 -11.13 8.92
C LEU A 94 -15.29 -9.75 8.42
N GLN A 95 -15.43 -8.69 9.24
CA GLN A 95 -14.95 -7.35 8.90
C GLN A 95 -13.43 -7.33 8.73
N MET A 96 -12.69 -7.91 9.67
CA MET A 96 -11.23 -8.06 9.59
C MET A 96 -10.82 -8.82 8.34
N ALA A 97 -11.55 -9.86 7.97
CA ALA A 97 -11.22 -10.69 6.82
C ALA A 97 -11.39 -9.99 5.48
N VAL A 98 -12.30 -9.03 5.36
CA VAL A 98 -12.44 -8.24 4.12
C VAL A 98 -11.49 -7.05 4.05
N THR A 99 -11.05 -6.52 5.20
CA THR A 99 -10.22 -5.31 5.31
C THR A 99 -8.86 -5.46 4.63
N GLU A 100 -8.66 -4.76 3.52
CA GLU A 100 -7.44 -4.83 2.72
C GLU A 100 -6.29 -4.03 3.32
N ASP A 101 -6.54 -2.86 3.89
CA ASP A 101 -5.47 -2.03 4.48
C ASP A 101 -4.74 -2.79 5.59
N LEU A 102 -5.46 -3.64 6.35
CA LEU A 102 -4.86 -4.49 7.39
C LEU A 102 -3.86 -5.49 6.80
N ARG A 103 -4.22 -6.14 5.69
CA ARG A 103 -3.35 -7.10 4.99
C ARG A 103 -2.16 -6.39 4.37
N CYS A 104 -2.42 -5.30 3.67
CA CYS A 104 -1.42 -4.54 2.93
C CYS A 104 -0.43 -3.79 3.84
N LEU A 105 -0.81 -3.49 5.09
CA LEU A 105 0.10 -2.91 6.08
C LEU A 105 1.38 -3.73 6.22
N PHE A 106 1.29 -5.05 6.39
CA PHE A 106 2.47 -5.90 6.61
C PHE A 106 3.37 -6.00 5.37
N VAL A 107 2.79 -5.94 4.16
CA VAL A 107 3.55 -5.82 2.91
C VAL A 107 4.39 -4.54 2.92
N MET A 108 3.77 -3.42 3.28
CA MET A 108 4.43 -2.13 3.34
C MET A 108 5.52 -2.09 4.44
N LEU A 109 5.24 -2.61 5.63
CA LEU A 109 6.19 -2.64 6.74
C LEU A 109 7.45 -3.44 6.40
N LEU A 110 7.30 -4.60 5.77
CA LEU A 110 8.43 -5.43 5.33
C LEU A 110 9.24 -4.75 4.22
N HIS A 111 8.58 -4.08 3.28
CA HIS A 111 9.27 -3.30 2.25
C HIS A 111 10.05 -2.10 2.80
N GLN A 112 9.59 -1.51 3.90
CA GLN A 112 10.22 -0.35 4.54
C GLN A 112 11.21 -0.72 5.64
N PHE A 113 11.36 -2.00 5.96
CA PHE A 113 12.27 -2.43 7.02
C PHE A 113 13.72 -2.04 6.69
N ASN A 114 14.39 -1.40 7.64
CA ASN A 114 15.78 -1.00 7.53
C ASN A 114 16.58 -1.49 8.75
N PRO A 115 17.48 -2.48 8.58
CA PRO A 115 18.26 -3.05 9.69
C PRO A 115 19.22 -2.05 10.35
N ASN A 116 19.53 -0.92 9.70
CA ASN A 116 20.35 0.14 10.29
C ASN A 116 19.59 0.98 11.33
N CYS A 117 18.26 0.97 11.28
CA CYS A 117 17.41 1.80 12.14
C CYS A 117 16.52 0.95 13.07
N GLN A 118 15.99 -0.15 12.56
CA GLN A 118 15.03 -1.01 13.26
C GLN A 118 15.73 -2.26 13.82
N SER A 119 15.25 -2.72 14.98
CA SER A 119 15.82 -3.89 15.64
C SER A 119 15.39 -5.19 14.98
N ASN A 120 16.18 -6.25 15.20
CA ASN A 120 15.80 -7.62 14.84
C ASN A 120 14.48 -8.04 15.51
N GLN A 121 14.26 -7.67 16.78
CA GLN A 121 13.00 -7.94 17.48
C GLN A 121 11.78 -7.35 16.75
N TYR A 122 11.89 -6.13 16.21
CA TYR A 122 10.81 -5.53 15.44
C TYR A 122 10.52 -6.36 14.17
N LEU A 123 11.55 -6.81 13.45
CA LEU A 123 11.39 -7.66 12.27
C LEU A 123 10.69 -8.99 12.60
N GLN A 124 11.12 -9.66 13.69
CA GLN A 124 10.47 -10.87 14.18
C GLN A 124 8.99 -10.62 14.48
N ASP A 125 8.68 -9.53 15.18
CA ASP A 125 7.31 -9.18 15.53
C ASP A 125 6.45 -8.88 14.29
N VAL A 126 6.99 -8.21 13.26
CA VAL A 126 6.29 -7.99 11.99
C VAL A 126 5.99 -9.32 11.29
N ILE A 127 6.98 -10.20 11.16
CA ILE A 127 6.84 -11.49 10.47
C ILE A 127 5.85 -12.41 11.20
N VAL A 128 5.97 -12.52 12.53
CA VAL A 128 5.07 -13.32 13.36
C VAL A 128 3.64 -12.77 13.31
N THR A 129 3.47 -11.45 13.35
CA THR A 129 2.14 -10.84 13.28
C THR A 129 1.49 -11.05 11.92
N ASN A 130 2.26 -10.91 10.83
CA ASN A 130 1.80 -11.23 9.49
C ASN A 130 1.38 -12.70 9.37
N HIS A 131 2.19 -13.64 9.86
CA HIS A 131 1.86 -15.06 9.85
C HIS A 131 0.56 -15.35 10.63
N ASN A 132 0.41 -14.77 11.82
CA ASN A 132 -0.81 -14.91 12.61
C ASN A 132 -2.05 -14.34 11.90
N LEU A 133 -1.90 -13.22 11.18
CA LEU A 133 -2.96 -12.65 10.35
C LEU A 133 -3.34 -13.61 9.21
N LEU A 134 -2.36 -14.18 8.50
CA LEU A 134 -2.62 -15.12 7.41
C LEU A 134 -3.34 -16.39 7.90
N LEU A 135 -2.91 -16.96 9.04
CA LEU A 135 -3.61 -18.08 9.68
C LEU A 135 -5.02 -17.73 10.17
N PHE A 136 -5.22 -16.49 10.62
CA PHE A 136 -6.55 -15.99 10.96
C PHE A 136 -7.44 -15.91 9.72
N LEU A 137 -6.93 -15.36 8.62
CA LEU A 137 -7.67 -15.23 7.35
C LEU A 137 -8.00 -16.57 6.72
N ASP A 138 -7.06 -17.53 6.72
CA ASP A 138 -7.31 -18.89 6.22
C ASP A 138 -8.44 -19.59 6.99
N ARG A 139 -8.51 -19.40 8.32
CA ARG A 139 -9.63 -19.92 9.12
C ARG A 139 -10.96 -19.27 8.76
N VAL A 140 -10.98 -17.96 8.52
CA VAL A 140 -12.21 -17.25 8.10
C VAL A 140 -12.64 -17.67 6.70
N ASN A 141 -11.70 -17.88 5.77
CA ASN A 141 -11.96 -18.35 4.42
C ASN A 141 -12.66 -19.72 4.38
N LYS A 142 -12.49 -20.53 5.44
CA LYS A 142 -13.13 -21.86 5.58
C LYS A 142 -14.55 -21.79 6.17
N LEU A 143 -15.00 -20.62 6.63
CA LEU A 143 -16.36 -20.45 7.16
C LEU A 143 -17.38 -20.44 6.01
N PRO A 144 -18.51 -21.16 6.13
CA PRO A 144 -19.52 -21.23 5.07
C PRO A 144 -20.20 -19.88 4.79
N GLU A 145 -20.20 -18.98 5.77
CA GLU A 145 -20.77 -17.63 5.66
C GLU A 145 -19.87 -16.67 4.86
N PHE A 146 -18.57 -16.99 4.74
CA PHE A 146 -17.62 -16.15 4.04
C PHE A 146 -17.51 -16.55 2.58
N LYS A 147 -18.02 -15.69 1.68
CA LYS A 147 -17.72 -15.81 0.25
C LYS A 147 -16.40 -15.11 -0.01
N SER A 148 -15.33 -15.89 -0.20
CA SER A 148 -14.02 -15.33 -0.51
C SER A 148 -14.07 -14.52 -1.80
N THR A 149 -13.64 -13.25 -1.72
CA THR A 149 -13.70 -12.29 -2.84
C THR A 149 -12.34 -12.02 -3.47
N SER A 150 -11.26 -12.31 -2.74
CA SER A 150 -9.87 -12.13 -3.17
C SER A 150 -9.10 -13.44 -3.01
N SER A 151 -8.37 -13.85 -4.04
CA SER A 151 -7.52 -15.04 -3.96
C SER A 151 -6.43 -14.82 -2.91
N PHE A 152 -6.37 -15.69 -1.89
CA PHE A 152 -5.30 -15.73 -0.89
C PHE A 152 -3.92 -15.70 -1.58
N THR A 153 -3.77 -16.44 -2.68
CA THR A 153 -2.57 -16.46 -3.51
C THR A 153 -2.20 -15.09 -4.10
N GLU A 154 -3.18 -14.27 -4.49
CA GLU A 154 -2.90 -12.94 -5.04
C GLU A 154 -2.35 -11.99 -3.96
N HIS A 155 -2.80 -12.13 -2.71
CA HIS A 155 -2.19 -11.39 -1.62
C HIS A 155 -0.77 -11.88 -1.30
N ILE A 156 -0.56 -13.20 -1.22
CA ILE A 156 0.76 -13.78 -0.95
C ILE A 156 1.79 -13.41 -2.02
N LYS A 157 1.34 -13.26 -3.28
CA LYS A 157 2.19 -12.79 -4.39
C LYS A 157 2.85 -11.43 -4.11
N GLN A 158 2.26 -10.58 -3.28
CA GLN A 158 2.86 -9.28 -2.92
C GLN A 158 4.15 -9.42 -2.07
N PHE A 159 4.35 -10.57 -1.42
CA PHE A 159 5.57 -10.87 -0.65
C PHE A 159 6.69 -11.45 -1.52
N ALA A 160 6.39 -11.83 -2.78
CA ALA A 160 7.35 -12.42 -3.70
C ALA A 160 8.25 -11.36 -4.36
N THR A 161 8.93 -10.55 -3.56
CA THR A 161 9.95 -9.58 -4.00
C THR A 161 11.30 -9.94 -3.38
N VAL A 162 12.40 -9.56 -4.06
CA VAL A 162 13.75 -9.81 -3.55
C VAL A 162 13.95 -9.09 -2.22
N GLU A 163 13.45 -7.87 -2.10
CA GLU A 163 13.56 -7.02 -0.91
C GLU A 163 12.84 -7.64 0.30
N ILE A 164 11.61 -8.13 0.15
CA ILE A 164 10.89 -8.77 1.26
C ILE A 164 11.55 -10.10 1.64
N MET A 165 11.91 -10.92 0.64
CA MET A 165 12.60 -12.20 0.90
C MET A 165 13.97 -12.01 1.56
N HIS A 166 14.65 -10.91 1.29
CA HIS A 166 15.86 -10.56 2.01
C HIS A 166 15.60 -10.40 3.50
N GLN A 167 14.49 -9.74 3.90
CA GLN A 167 14.13 -9.56 5.31
C GLN A 167 13.84 -10.89 6.01
N TYR A 168 13.13 -11.79 5.34
CA TYR A 168 12.96 -13.16 5.84
C TYR A 168 14.31 -13.89 5.95
N GLY A 169 15.22 -13.67 5.00
CA GLY A 169 16.59 -14.17 5.03
C GLY A 169 17.42 -13.67 6.21
N LEU A 170 17.25 -12.42 6.65
CA LEU A 170 17.93 -11.87 7.83
C LEU A 170 17.55 -12.61 9.12
N LEU A 171 16.28 -13.05 9.27
CA LEU A 171 15.90 -13.89 10.39
C LEU A 171 16.47 -15.30 10.26
N LEU A 172 16.48 -15.85 9.04
CA LEU A 172 17.02 -17.18 8.76
C LEU A 172 18.52 -17.29 9.08
N GLU A 173 19.29 -16.20 9.00
CA GLU A 173 20.70 -16.17 9.40
C GLU A 173 20.92 -16.56 10.87
N ASN A 174 19.92 -16.35 11.73
CA ASN A 174 19.95 -16.66 13.16
C ASN A 174 19.02 -17.85 13.52
N ILE A 175 18.82 -18.80 12.60
CA ILE A 175 17.89 -19.93 12.77
C ILE A 175 18.05 -20.69 14.10
N GLN A 176 19.28 -20.84 14.59
CA GLN A 176 19.58 -21.57 15.83
C GLN A 176 19.20 -20.78 17.09
N ASP A 177 19.22 -19.44 17.02
CA ASP A 177 18.84 -18.56 18.14
C ASP A 177 17.34 -18.24 18.13
N ASN A 178 16.70 -18.37 16.97
CA ASN A 178 15.26 -18.18 16.82
C ASN A 178 14.48 -19.31 17.50
N GLY A 179 13.33 -18.97 18.08
CA GLY A 179 12.35 -19.99 18.49
C GLY A 179 11.77 -20.74 17.28
N GLU A 180 11.41 -22.01 17.48
CA GLU A 180 10.84 -22.90 16.44
C GLU A 180 9.71 -22.24 15.64
N PHE A 181 8.77 -21.60 16.34
CA PHE A 181 7.64 -20.91 15.70
C PHE A 181 8.07 -19.74 14.78
N ILE A 182 9.16 -19.04 15.09
CA ILE A 182 9.68 -17.96 14.22
C ILE A 182 10.26 -18.58 12.94
N ASN A 183 10.99 -19.68 13.08
CA ASN A 183 11.52 -20.42 11.94
C ASN A 183 10.37 -20.95 11.06
N ASP A 184 9.33 -21.53 11.66
CA ASP A 184 8.11 -21.95 10.93
C ASP A 184 7.51 -20.79 10.13
N CYS A 185 7.39 -19.60 10.73
CA CYS A 185 6.88 -18.42 10.03
C CYS A 185 7.70 -18.09 8.78
N VAL A 186 9.03 -18.23 8.86
CA VAL A 186 9.97 -17.97 7.76
C VAL A 186 9.84 -19.03 6.67
N PHE A 187 9.96 -20.31 7.04
CA PHE A 187 9.87 -21.42 6.09
C PHE A 187 8.50 -21.49 5.40
N THR A 188 7.41 -21.25 6.14
CA THR A 188 6.05 -21.22 5.56
C THR A 188 5.93 -20.16 4.47
N MET A 189 6.42 -18.94 4.71
CA MET A 189 6.35 -17.88 3.71
C MET A 189 7.22 -18.19 2.49
N MET A 190 8.45 -18.69 2.69
CA MET A 190 9.33 -19.10 1.59
C MET A 190 8.74 -20.28 0.79
N HIS A 191 8.06 -21.22 1.45
CA HIS A 191 7.36 -22.32 0.80
C HIS A 191 6.24 -21.80 -0.10
N HIS A 192 5.38 -20.90 0.39
CA HIS A 192 4.34 -20.30 -0.44
C HIS A 192 4.93 -19.56 -1.65
N ILE A 193 6.06 -18.87 -1.49
CA ILE A 193 6.69 -18.12 -2.58
C ILE A 193 7.33 -19.05 -3.62
N GLY A 194 8.04 -20.09 -3.18
CA GLY A 194 8.73 -21.03 -4.05
C GLY A 194 7.80 -22.06 -4.71
N GLY A 195 6.78 -22.51 -3.98
CA GLY A 195 5.81 -23.53 -4.36
C GLY A 195 4.56 -22.94 -5.00
N ASP A 196 3.71 -22.28 -4.20
CA ASP A 196 2.37 -21.84 -4.62
C ASP A 196 2.41 -20.68 -5.63
N VAL A 197 3.17 -19.64 -5.33
CA VAL A 197 3.33 -18.46 -6.18
C VAL A 197 4.30 -18.73 -7.35
N ARG A 198 5.11 -19.79 -7.24
CA ARG A 198 6.10 -20.24 -8.23
C ARG A 198 7.18 -19.19 -8.57
N GLN A 199 7.47 -18.28 -7.64
CA GLN A 199 8.50 -17.24 -7.78
C GLN A 199 9.77 -17.59 -6.98
N VAL A 200 10.23 -18.84 -7.08
CA VAL A 200 11.43 -19.33 -6.36
C VAL A 200 12.69 -18.49 -6.60
N SER A 201 12.79 -17.78 -7.72
CA SER A 201 13.97 -16.99 -8.08
C SER A 201 14.24 -15.86 -7.09
N THR A 202 13.22 -15.39 -6.36
CA THR A 202 13.38 -14.40 -5.28
C THR A 202 14.10 -14.96 -4.06
N LEU A 203 14.17 -16.30 -3.92
CA LEU A 203 14.93 -17.00 -2.88
C LEU A 203 16.38 -17.27 -3.28
N PHE A 204 16.78 -17.02 -4.53
CA PHE A 204 18.15 -17.23 -5.02
C PHE A 204 19.12 -16.11 -4.59
N GLN A 205 18.95 -15.63 -3.37
CA GLN A 205 19.79 -14.60 -2.78
C GLN A 205 20.97 -15.25 -2.07
N PRO A 206 22.19 -14.68 -2.15
CA PRO A 206 23.36 -15.24 -1.49
C PRO A 206 23.18 -15.45 0.03
N SER A 207 22.48 -14.55 0.72
CA SER A 207 22.20 -14.69 2.16
C SER A 207 21.36 -15.94 2.45
N ILE A 208 20.25 -16.11 1.73
CA ILE A 208 19.32 -17.26 1.89
C ILE A 208 20.01 -18.57 1.49
N LEU A 209 20.65 -18.63 0.32
CA LEU A 209 21.31 -19.84 -0.17
C LEU A 209 22.45 -20.29 0.75
N LYS A 210 23.21 -19.34 1.32
CA LYS A 210 24.25 -19.63 2.30
C LYS A 210 23.67 -20.23 3.58
N CYS A 211 22.54 -19.71 4.06
CA CYS A 211 21.84 -20.27 5.21
C CYS A 211 21.32 -21.68 4.90
N PHE A 212 20.63 -21.87 3.78
CA PHE A 212 20.15 -23.18 3.34
C PHE A 212 21.27 -24.21 3.22
N THR A 213 22.41 -23.86 2.62
CA THR A 213 23.56 -24.76 2.51
C THR A 213 24.13 -25.11 3.89
N ARG A 214 24.28 -24.12 4.79
CA ARG A 214 24.76 -24.35 6.16
C ARG A 214 23.83 -25.25 6.96
N ILE A 215 22.53 -25.05 6.82
CA ILE A 215 21.50 -25.86 7.47
C ILE A 215 21.57 -27.30 6.94
N TRP A 216 21.67 -27.46 5.62
CA TRP A 216 21.78 -28.75 4.95
C TRP A 216 23.03 -29.55 5.33
N GLU A 217 24.15 -28.87 5.56
CA GLU A 217 25.42 -29.48 5.98
C GLU A 217 25.52 -29.72 7.49
N SER A 218 24.61 -29.17 8.29
CA SER A 218 24.64 -29.27 9.75
C SER A 218 23.88 -30.49 10.27
N ASP A 219 24.26 -31.00 11.44
CA ASP A 219 23.51 -32.03 12.19
C ASP A 219 22.23 -31.46 12.85
N PHE A 220 21.69 -30.37 12.32
CA PHE A 220 20.50 -29.73 12.85
C PHE A 220 19.27 -30.57 12.50
N GLU A 221 18.48 -30.98 13.50
CA GLU A 221 17.24 -31.72 13.29
C GLU A 221 16.20 -30.81 12.64
N LEU A 222 15.97 -31.01 11.33
CA LEU A 222 14.93 -30.34 10.56
C LEU A 222 13.68 -31.22 10.50
N CYS A 223 12.51 -30.59 10.47
CA CYS A 223 11.32 -31.31 10.03
C CYS A 223 11.38 -31.57 8.51
N ASP A 224 10.62 -32.57 8.06
CA ASP A 224 10.61 -33.01 6.67
C ASP A 224 10.24 -31.85 5.72
N ASP A 225 9.24 -31.05 6.08
CA ASP A 225 8.76 -29.91 5.27
C ASP A 225 9.85 -28.85 5.01
N TRP A 226 10.70 -28.55 6.00
CA TRP A 226 11.78 -27.58 5.86
C TRP A 226 12.89 -28.14 4.97
N SER A 227 13.21 -29.43 5.14
CA SER A 227 14.22 -30.13 4.34
C SER A 227 13.82 -30.17 2.87
N ASP A 228 12.56 -30.52 2.58
CA ASP A 228 12.00 -30.56 1.22
C ASP A 228 12.09 -29.19 0.53
N LEU A 229 11.81 -28.10 1.25
CA LEU A 229 11.94 -26.75 0.71
C LEU A 229 13.40 -26.43 0.37
N ILE A 230 14.33 -26.72 1.28
CA ILE A 230 15.75 -26.44 1.08
C ILE A 230 16.27 -27.21 -0.13
N GLU A 231 15.96 -28.51 -0.22
CA GLU A 231 16.34 -29.36 -1.34
C GLU A 231 15.80 -28.80 -2.65
N TYR A 232 14.50 -28.48 -2.69
CA TYR A 232 13.85 -27.93 -3.87
C TYR A 232 14.51 -26.62 -4.33
N VAL A 233 14.80 -25.69 -3.42
CA VAL A 233 15.41 -24.39 -3.76
C VAL A 233 16.84 -24.57 -4.25
N ILE A 234 17.67 -25.37 -3.56
CA ILE A 234 19.07 -25.62 -3.96
C ILE A 234 19.11 -26.33 -5.31
N HIS A 235 18.33 -27.39 -5.50
CA HIS A 235 18.28 -28.13 -6.75
C HIS A 235 17.82 -27.23 -7.91
N LYS A 236 16.80 -26.39 -7.67
CA LYS A 236 16.31 -25.45 -8.69
C LYS A 236 17.33 -24.35 -8.98
N PHE A 237 18.08 -23.86 -7.99
CA PHE A 237 19.17 -22.90 -8.20
C PHE A 237 20.30 -23.50 -9.05
N VAL A 238 20.78 -24.70 -8.73
CA VAL A 238 21.87 -25.38 -9.45
C VAL A 238 21.51 -25.66 -10.91
N ASN A 239 20.26 -26.06 -11.16
CA ASN A 239 19.78 -26.38 -12.51
C ASN A 239 19.27 -25.16 -13.30
N THR A 240 19.15 -23.98 -12.69
CA THR A 240 18.78 -22.76 -13.41
C THR A 240 20.03 -22.19 -14.08
N PRO A 241 20.06 -22.05 -15.42
CA PRO A 241 21.21 -21.47 -16.12
C PRO A 241 21.44 -20.05 -15.63
N ARG A 242 22.65 -19.78 -15.13
CA ARG A 242 23.05 -18.44 -14.68
C ARG A 242 23.02 -17.50 -15.88
N GLN A 243 21.99 -16.66 -15.99
CA GLN A 243 22.15 -15.41 -16.74
C GLN A 243 23.28 -14.64 -16.07
N THR A 244 24.30 -14.29 -16.87
CA THR A 244 25.51 -13.58 -16.44
C THR A 244 25.19 -12.51 -15.42
N ALA A 245 25.76 -12.68 -14.23
CA ALA A 245 25.64 -11.77 -13.10
C ALA A 245 26.03 -10.35 -13.52
N ILE A 246 25.10 -9.40 -13.40
CA ILE A 246 25.45 -8.01 -13.14
C ILE A 246 25.61 -7.94 -11.62
N LEU A 247 26.85 -8.01 -11.15
CA LEU A 247 27.21 -7.57 -9.80
C LEU A 247 26.98 -6.05 -9.70
N PRO A 248 26.58 -5.50 -8.54
CA PRO A 248 26.64 -4.06 -8.31
C PRO A 248 28.13 -3.66 -8.18
N GLU A 249 28.63 -2.96 -9.19
CA GLU A 249 30.03 -2.54 -9.26
C GLU A 249 30.25 -1.32 -8.35
N VAL A 250 30.91 -1.54 -7.21
CA VAL A 250 31.50 -0.47 -6.40
C VAL A 250 32.97 -0.34 -6.81
N ALA A 251 33.29 0.82 -7.39
CA ALA A 251 34.61 1.43 -7.58
C ALA A 251 35.67 0.69 -8.44
N SER A 252 35.91 1.20 -9.65
CA SER A 252 37.28 1.60 -10.04
C SER A 252 37.30 2.55 -11.25
N MET A 253 38.15 3.54 -11.13
CA MET A 253 38.44 4.62 -12.06
C MET A 253 39.64 4.20 -12.91
N GLY A 254 39.55 4.19 -14.24
CA GLY A 254 40.75 4.17 -15.10
C GLY A 254 40.68 3.45 -16.45
N LYS A 255 40.45 4.25 -17.51
CA LYS A 255 41.04 4.23 -18.88
C LYS A 255 41.03 2.94 -19.72
N VAL A 256 40.47 3.04 -20.93
CA VAL A 256 41.07 2.92 -22.30
C VAL A 256 39.91 3.18 -23.30
N GLN A 257 39.82 4.35 -23.94
CA GLN A 257 40.42 4.82 -25.20
C GLN A 257 39.71 4.36 -26.51
N ASP A 258 39.03 5.33 -27.10
CA ASP A 258 38.75 5.64 -28.51
C ASP A 258 38.38 4.55 -29.53
N SER A 259 37.17 4.69 -30.07
CA SER A 259 36.87 4.43 -31.48
C SER A 259 35.81 5.43 -31.94
N LEU A 260 36.18 6.20 -32.97
CA LEU A 260 35.49 7.38 -33.49
C LEU A 260 34.11 7.09 -34.10
N SER A 261 33.07 7.72 -33.57
CA SER A 261 31.91 8.19 -34.34
C SER A 261 31.35 9.45 -33.69
N ASN A 262 31.66 10.60 -34.30
CA ASN A 262 31.12 11.91 -33.93
C ASN A 262 29.60 11.94 -34.14
N ASN A 263 28.83 11.90 -33.04
CA ASN A 263 27.57 12.62 -32.93
C ASN A 263 27.29 12.89 -31.44
N ARG A 264 27.67 14.07 -30.96
CA ARG A 264 27.35 14.55 -29.62
C ARG A 264 25.88 14.95 -29.57
N ASN A 265 24.99 13.97 -29.44
CA ASN A 265 23.63 14.21 -28.96
C ASN A 265 23.61 13.91 -27.45
N THR A 266 23.29 14.94 -26.67
CA THR A 266 23.07 14.93 -25.23
C THR A 266 21.97 13.94 -24.84
N GLU A 267 22.35 12.71 -24.56
CA GLU A 267 21.44 11.68 -24.08
C GLU A 267 21.17 11.90 -22.58
N PHE A 268 19.89 12.09 -22.22
CA PHE A 268 19.46 12.07 -20.82
C PHE A 268 19.69 10.66 -20.25
N SER A 269 20.43 10.54 -19.15
CA SER A 269 20.55 9.24 -18.47
C SER A 269 19.23 8.86 -17.78
N LYS A 270 19.07 7.58 -17.40
CA LYS A 270 17.92 7.14 -16.59
C LYS A 270 17.77 7.94 -15.28
N GLU A 271 18.89 8.24 -14.64
CA GLU A 271 18.93 9.02 -13.40
C GLU A 271 18.50 10.48 -13.63
N ASP A 272 18.86 11.05 -14.80
CA ASP A 272 18.39 12.37 -15.20
C ASP A 272 16.88 12.39 -15.46
N SER A 273 16.31 11.33 -16.05
CA SER A 273 14.86 11.19 -16.26
C SER A 273 14.08 11.04 -14.96
N ASP A 274 14.63 10.34 -13.97
CA ASP A 274 13.99 10.18 -12.65
C ASP A 274 13.99 11.52 -11.87
N ASN A 275 15.10 12.28 -11.96
CA ASN A 275 15.21 13.62 -11.39
C ASN A 275 14.34 14.65 -12.14
N LEU A 276 14.09 14.44 -13.44
CA LEU A 276 13.26 15.33 -14.25
C LEU A 276 11.83 15.40 -13.70
N CYS A 277 11.28 14.27 -13.25
CA CYS A 277 9.95 14.24 -12.62
C CYS A 277 9.89 15.13 -11.38
N TRP A 278 10.93 15.08 -10.55
CA TRP A 278 11.03 15.86 -9.32
C TRP A 278 11.15 17.36 -9.63
N HIS A 279 12.03 17.73 -10.57
CA HIS A 279 12.24 19.11 -11.00
C HIS A 279 11.03 19.71 -11.71
N TYR A 280 10.34 18.92 -12.54
CA TYR A 280 9.12 19.33 -13.23
C TYR A 280 8.01 19.65 -12.25
N CYS A 281 7.74 18.77 -11.27
CA CYS A 281 6.72 19.00 -10.26
C CYS A 281 6.97 20.25 -9.41
N GLN A 282 8.22 20.64 -9.18
CA GLN A 282 8.57 21.90 -8.50
C GLN A 282 8.41 23.14 -9.39
N SER A 283 8.45 22.96 -10.70
CA SER A 283 8.48 24.04 -11.67
C SER A 283 7.11 24.32 -12.30
N VAL A 284 6.15 23.41 -12.15
CA VAL A 284 4.78 23.47 -12.73
C VAL A 284 4.01 24.76 -12.45
N LYS A 285 4.32 25.46 -11.34
CA LYS A 285 3.66 26.72 -10.97
C LYS A 285 4.33 27.97 -11.55
N ASN A 286 5.49 27.83 -12.21
CA ASN A 286 6.21 28.93 -12.84
C ASN A 286 5.79 29.11 -14.30
N GLU A 287 5.68 30.36 -14.76
CA GLU A 287 5.37 30.68 -16.16
C GLU A 287 6.42 30.11 -17.13
N ASP A 288 7.68 29.99 -16.68
CA ASP A 288 8.77 29.30 -17.39
C ASP A 288 9.19 28.01 -16.66
N THR A 289 8.39 26.97 -16.86
CA THR A 289 8.61 25.63 -16.31
C THR A 289 9.95 25.04 -16.74
N VAL A 290 10.32 25.17 -18.01
CA VAL A 290 11.55 24.59 -18.56
C VAL A 290 12.77 25.33 -18.07
N GLY A 291 12.72 26.67 -18.01
CA GLY A 291 13.79 27.49 -17.43
C GLY A 291 14.06 27.14 -15.97
N ARG A 292 13.01 27.00 -15.15
CA ARG A 292 13.16 26.64 -13.73
C ARG A 292 13.73 25.24 -13.52
N ILE A 293 13.37 24.27 -14.37
CA ILE A 293 13.94 22.91 -14.30
C ILE A 293 15.45 22.95 -14.53
N ILE A 294 15.93 23.74 -15.50
CA ILE A 294 17.37 23.88 -15.80
C ILE A 294 18.11 24.51 -14.62
N GLU A 295 17.54 25.54 -13.99
CA GLU A 295 18.11 26.12 -12.77
C GLU A 295 18.25 25.08 -11.67
N LEU A 296 17.22 24.25 -11.45
CA LEU A 296 17.27 23.21 -10.42
C LEU A 296 18.30 22.11 -10.74
N TYR A 297 18.54 21.78 -12.02
CA TYR A 297 19.66 20.91 -12.40
C TYR A 297 21.01 21.56 -12.14
N ALA A 298 21.14 22.86 -12.42
CA ALA A 298 22.37 23.62 -12.17
C ALA A 298 22.67 23.76 -10.67
N GLU A 299 21.63 23.97 -9.84
CA GLU A 299 21.70 23.98 -8.37
C GLU A 299 22.21 22.62 -7.81
N ASN A 300 21.88 21.52 -8.50
CA ASN A 300 22.33 20.16 -8.17
C ASN A 300 23.68 19.76 -8.81
N GLY A 301 24.42 20.71 -9.41
CA GLY A 301 25.74 20.48 -9.99
C GLY A 301 25.74 19.89 -11.41
N VAL A 302 24.57 19.82 -12.07
CA VAL A 302 24.41 19.30 -13.43
C VAL A 302 24.19 20.47 -14.41
N THR A 303 25.26 20.93 -15.06
CA THR A 303 25.22 22.10 -15.96
C THR A 303 25.15 21.76 -17.45
N ASN A 304 25.13 20.47 -17.80
CA ASN A 304 25.11 19.99 -19.18
C ASN A 304 23.68 19.83 -19.77
N LYS A 305 22.63 20.22 -19.04
CA LYS A 305 21.24 20.12 -19.49
C LYS A 305 20.82 21.39 -20.20
N THR A 306 20.61 21.28 -21.51
CA THR A 306 20.11 22.39 -22.35
C THR A 306 18.59 22.50 -22.28
N THR A 307 18.05 23.71 -22.47
CA THR A 307 16.60 23.97 -22.60
C THR A 307 15.94 23.06 -23.62
N SER A 308 16.57 22.85 -24.77
CA SER A 308 16.08 21.93 -25.80
C SER A 308 16.10 20.47 -25.37
N GLY A 309 17.06 20.01 -24.57
CA GLY A 309 17.13 18.63 -24.09
C GLY A 309 16.11 18.31 -22.98
N VAL A 310 15.87 19.25 -22.07
CA VAL A 310 14.79 19.17 -21.07
C VAL A 310 13.44 19.21 -21.77
N HIS A 311 13.27 20.14 -22.71
CA HIS A 311 12.08 20.25 -23.55
C HIS A 311 11.85 18.99 -24.38
N ASP A 312 12.87 18.44 -25.06
CA ASP A 312 12.76 17.20 -25.83
C ASP A 312 12.48 15.98 -24.96
N CYS A 313 12.99 15.91 -23.72
CA CYS A 313 12.67 14.83 -22.79
C CYS A 313 11.22 14.93 -22.29
N MET A 314 10.78 16.14 -21.92
CA MET A 314 9.38 16.44 -21.61
C MET A 314 8.46 16.18 -22.81
N GLN A 315 8.90 16.53 -24.01
CA GLN A 315 8.17 16.38 -25.26
C GLN A 315 8.18 14.94 -25.75
N ASN A 316 9.21 14.13 -25.53
CA ASN A 316 9.20 12.70 -25.82
C ASN A 316 8.24 11.92 -24.88
N ILE A 317 7.89 12.48 -23.72
CA ILE A 317 6.85 11.96 -22.83
C ILE A 317 5.45 12.48 -23.24
N SER A 318 5.38 13.68 -23.81
CA SER A 318 4.14 14.30 -24.34
C SER A 318 3.80 13.88 -25.78
N CYS A 319 4.77 13.44 -26.58
CA CYS A 319 4.66 13.19 -28.02
C CYS A 319 5.06 11.74 -28.33
N ALA A 320 4.17 10.81 -27.97
CA ALA A 320 3.85 9.74 -28.90
C ALA A 320 2.55 10.19 -29.61
N ASP A 321 2.76 10.74 -30.79
CA ASP A 321 1.82 11.38 -31.74
C ASP A 321 1.42 12.84 -31.44
N GLY A 322 1.87 13.72 -32.36
CA GLY A 322 1.88 15.18 -32.22
C GLY A 322 0.52 15.82 -32.00
N LEU A 323 0.38 16.50 -30.87
CA LEU A 323 -0.71 17.44 -30.60
C LEU A 323 -0.13 18.62 -29.84
N SER A 324 -0.27 19.82 -30.40
CA SER A 324 0.10 21.08 -29.74
C SER A 324 -0.73 21.26 -28.47
N ASP A 325 -0.06 21.69 -27.40
CA ASP A 325 -0.55 21.78 -26.00
C ASP A 325 -1.80 22.67 -25.77
N ALA A 326 -2.35 23.28 -26.83
CA ALA A 326 -3.38 24.31 -26.78
C ALA A 326 -4.84 23.83 -27.01
N GLU A 327 -5.12 22.56 -27.37
CA GLU A 327 -6.48 22.18 -27.84
C GLU A 327 -7.12 20.93 -27.18
N LEU A 328 -6.52 20.32 -26.16
CA LEU A 328 -7.11 19.16 -25.48
C LEU A 328 -7.89 19.56 -24.23
N THR A 329 -9.21 19.30 -24.24
CA THR A 329 -10.05 19.37 -23.04
C THR A 329 -9.52 18.41 -21.96
N VAL A 330 -9.70 18.74 -20.67
CA VAL A 330 -9.24 17.90 -19.53
C VAL A 330 -9.59 16.41 -19.67
N PRO A 331 -10.81 16.02 -20.13
CA PRO A 331 -11.12 14.61 -20.38
C PRO A 331 -10.19 13.94 -21.39
N ASN A 332 -9.82 14.63 -22.47
CA ASN A 332 -8.95 14.06 -23.50
C ASN A 332 -7.52 13.85 -22.99
N LYS A 333 -7.04 14.70 -22.05
CA LYS A 333 -5.74 14.50 -21.37
C LYS A 333 -5.76 13.27 -20.44
N ILE A 334 -6.86 13.05 -19.71
CA ILE A 334 -6.99 11.87 -18.82
C ILE A 334 -6.95 10.57 -19.64
N HIS A 335 -7.71 10.48 -20.73
CA HIS A 335 -7.71 9.31 -21.61
C HIS A 335 -6.32 9.03 -22.22
N PHE A 336 -5.61 10.07 -22.66
CA PHE A 336 -4.25 9.94 -23.17
C PHE A 336 -3.30 9.27 -22.16
N PHE A 337 -3.30 9.74 -20.90
CA PHE A 337 -2.43 9.16 -19.87
C PHE A 337 -2.83 7.72 -19.52
N ILE A 338 -4.14 7.43 -19.49
CA ILE A 338 -4.63 6.06 -19.26
C ILE A 338 -4.16 5.13 -20.38
N ASP A 339 -4.31 5.51 -21.64
CA ASP A 339 -3.88 4.72 -22.79
C ASP A 339 -2.38 4.48 -22.78
N HIS A 340 -1.59 5.49 -22.43
CA HIS A 340 -0.14 5.35 -22.31
C HIS A 340 0.25 4.37 -21.20
N LEU A 341 -0.39 4.45 -20.03
CA LEU A 341 -0.17 3.50 -18.92
C LEU A 341 -0.59 2.08 -19.31
N GLN A 342 -1.69 1.92 -20.05
CA GLN A 342 -2.13 0.61 -20.55
C GLN A 342 -1.13 0.02 -21.55
N LYS A 343 -0.67 0.82 -22.52
CA LYS A 343 0.37 0.42 -23.49
C LYS A 343 1.68 0.03 -22.81
N ALA A 344 2.02 0.67 -21.69
CA ALA A 344 3.19 0.35 -20.87
C ALA A 344 3.00 -0.88 -19.95
N GLY A 345 1.85 -1.58 -20.01
CA GLY A 345 1.55 -2.71 -19.14
C GLY A 345 1.18 -2.34 -17.69
N LYS A 346 0.96 -1.05 -17.42
CA LYS A 346 0.70 -0.48 -16.08
C LYS A 346 -0.77 -0.15 -15.83
N GLY A 347 -1.69 -0.74 -16.60
CA GLY A 347 -3.14 -0.48 -16.48
C GLY A 347 -3.73 -0.80 -15.10
N HIS A 348 -3.14 -1.74 -14.36
CA HIS A 348 -3.56 -2.08 -12.99
C HIS A 348 -3.41 -0.89 -12.01
N LEU A 349 -2.49 0.05 -12.26
CA LEU A 349 -2.34 1.27 -11.45
C LEU A 349 -3.55 2.19 -11.58
N VAL A 350 -4.18 2.23 -12.76
CA VAL A 350 -5.41 3.00 -12.99
C VAL A 350 -6.57 2.38 -12.23
N VAL A 351 -6.65 1.04 -12.20
CA VAL A 351 -7.66 0.30 -11.42
C VAL A 351 -7.47 0.56 -9.92
N TRP A 352 -6.23 0.53 -9.44
CA TRP A 352 -5.91 0.88 -8.05
C TRP A 352 -6.32 2.31 -7.71
N LEU A 353 -6.02 3.29 -8.56
CA LEU A 353 -6.42 4.68 -8.36
C LEU A 353 -7.94 4.85 -8.33
N GLN A 354 -8.66 4.18 -9.24
CA GLN A 354 -10.12 4.16 -9.27
C GLN A 354 -10.70 3.59 -7.98
N LYS A 355 -10.13 2.48 -7.48
CA LYS A 355 -10.53 1.87 -6.21
C LYS A 355 -10.36 2.83 -5.03
N ALA A 356 -9.18 3.47 -4.92
CA ALA A 356 -8.91 4.43 -3.85
C ALA A 356 -9.90 5.61 -3.82
N LEU A 357 -10.31 6.11 -5.00
CA LEU A 357 -11.35 7.15 -5.11
C LEU A 357 -12.72 6.67 -4.64
N ILE A 358 -13.10 5.44 -4.97
CA ILE A 358 -14.38 4.85 -4.56
C ILE A 358 -14.41 4.63 -3.05
N GLU A 359 -13.32 4.14 -2.46
CA GLU A 359 -13.21 3.92 -1.01
C GLU A 359 -13.25 5.24 -0.22
N ALA A 360 -12.57 6.27 -0.71
CA ALA A 360 -12.66 7.63 -0.16
C ALA A 360 -14.08 8.21 -0.28
N CYS A 361 -14.74 8.01 -1.42
CA CYS A 361 -16.12 8.43 -1.65
C CYS A 361 -17.07 7.75 -0.64
N TYR A 362 -16.93 6.44 -0.47
CA TYR A 362 -17.75 5.67 0.47
C TYR A 362 -17.56 6.14 1.92
N ALA A 363 -16.31 6.36 2.35
CA ALA A 363 -16.00 6.86 3.69
C ALA A 363 -16.70 8.21 3.96
N LYS A 364 -16.66 9.14 3.01
CA LYS A 364 -17.33 10.45 3.14
C LYS A 364 -18.85 10.34 3.22
N LEU A 365 -19.48 9.52 2.36
CA LEU A 365 -20.93 9.32 2.42
C LEU A 365 -21.41 8.78 3.76
N ARG A 366 -20.64 7.87 4.35
CA ARG A 366 -20.94 7.27 5.66
C ARG A 366 -20.83 8.30 6.79
N CYS A 367 -19.91 9.27 6.70
CA CYS A 367 -19.80 10.36 7.65
C CYS A 367 -20.92 11.41 7.54
N SER A 368 -21.44 11.67 6.32
CA SER A 368 -22.39 12.75 6.06
C SER A 368 -23.81 12.56 6.64
N ARG A 369 -24.09 11.47 7.38
CA ARG A 369 -25.40 11.15 8.02
C ARG A 369 -26.63 11.17 7.10
N THR A 370 -26.46 11.34 5.79
CA THR A 370 -27.54 11.34 4.79
C THR A 370 -28.09 9.94 4.52
N VAL A 371 -27.51 8.91 5.15
CA VAL A 371 -27.79 7.50 4.87
C VAL A 371 -28.18 6.78 6.17
N VAL A 372 -29.36 6.17 6.16
CA VAL A 372 -29.84 5.27 7.22
C VAL A 372 -28.81 4.15 7.43
N GLN A 373 -28.40 3.91 8.68
CA GLN A 373 -27.58 2.75 9.05
C GLN A 373 -28.35 1.46 8.76
N SER A 374 -28.25 0.94 7.54
CA SER A 374 -28.78 -0.38 7.20
C SER A 374 -27.89 -1.46 7.84
N ASN A 375 -28.51 -2.50 8.40
CA ASN A 375 -27.86 -3.67 9.02
C ASN A 375 -26.93 -4.50 8.08
N GLY A 376 -26.72 -4.09 6.84
CA GLY A 376 -25.82 -4.70 5.84
C GLY A 376 -24.82 -3.73 5.21
N ALA A 377 -24.39 -2.70 5.95
CA ALA A 377 -23.40 -1.73 5.45
C ALA A 377 -22.04 -2.39 5.20
N ALA A 378 -21.44 -2.10 4.04
CA ALA A 378 -20.10 -2.58 3.69
C ALA A 378 -19.04 -2.00 4.64
N VAL A 379 -17.97 -2.76 4.83
CA VAL A 379 -16.81 -2.37 5.62
C VAL A 379 -16.10 -1.20 4.95
N ILE A 380 -15.73 -0.19 5.73
CA ILE A 380 -14.97 0.96 5.24
C ILE A 380 -13.50 0.69 5.55
N GLU A 381 -12.63 0.86 4.57
CA GLU A 381 -11.19 0.70 4.78
C GLU A 381 -10.66 1.72 5.81
N PRO A 382 -9.77 1.30 6.73
CA PRO A 382 -9.22 2.12 7.80
C PRO A 382 -8.69 3.49 7.38
N ILE A 383 -7.90 3.56 6.31
CA ILE A 383 -7.22 4.80 5.91
C ILE A 383 -8.23 5.87 5.46
N PRO A 384 -9.07 5.64 4.44
CA PRO A 384 -10.05 6.66 4.04
C PRO A 384 -11.04 6.99 5.16
N TRP A 385 -11.39 6.03 6.03
CA TRP A 385 -12.26 6.28 7.18
C TRP A 385 -11.66 7.26 8.19
N VAL A 386 -10.47 6.96 8.72
CA VAL A 386 -9.86 7.74 9.80
C VAL A 386 -9.50 9.15 9.31
N TYR A 387 -8.94 9.29 8.12
CA TYR A 387 -8.63 10.62 7.54
C TYR A 387 -9.89 11.46 7.29
N THR A 388 -11.00 10.82 6.87
CA THR A 388 -12.29 11.50 6.72
C THR A 388 -12.83 12.00 8.06
N LEU A 389 -12.77 11.18 9.12
CA LEU A 389 -13.19 11.58 10.46
C LEU A 389 -12.37 12.75 11.01
N MET A 390 -11.09 12.81 10.67
CA MET A 390 -10.21 13.91 11.07
C MET A 390 -10.33 15.17 10.19
N GLY A 391 -11.12 15.12 9.11
CA GLY A 391 -11.25 16.24 8.16
C GLY A 391 -9.96 16.55 7.37
N GLN A 392 -9.07 15.56 7.22
CA GLN A 392 -7.78 15.70 6.55
C GLN A 392 -7.82 15.12 5.12
N SER A 393 -6.89 15.56 4.27
CA SER A 393 -6.74 15.00 2.91
C SER A 393 -6.29 13.54 3.01
N ILE A 394 -6.94 12.65 2.25
CA ILE A 394 -6.74 11.19 2.36
C ILE A 394 -5.51 10.78 1.53
N PRO A 395 -4.51 10.10 2.11
CA PRO A 395 -3.33 9.68 1.37
C PRO A 395 -3.62 8.52 0.42
N LEU A 396 -3.03 8.60 -0.77
CA LEU A 396 -2.93 7.49 -1.71
C LEU A 396 -1.73 6.61 -1.28
N VAL A 397 -1.98 5.71 -0.34
CA VAL A 397 -0.95 4.85 0.27
C VAL A 397 -0.40 3.86 -0.75
N THR A 398 0.93 3.84 -0.90
CA THR A 398 1.61 2.88 -1.77
C THR A 398 1.99 1.63 -0.98
N TRP A 399 1.14 0.60 -1.04
CA TRP A 399 1.27 -0.64 -0.27
C TRP A 399 2.39 -1.56 -0.74
N ASN A 400 2.72 -1.53 -2.04
CA ASN A 400 3.73 -2.40 -2.65
C ASN A 400 4.74 -1.62 -3.50
N CYS A 401 5.81 -2.31 -3.93
CA CYS A 401 6.90 -1.71 -4.71
C CYS A 401 6.46 -1.12 -6.06
N GLU A 402 5.45 -1.71 -6.70
CA GLU A 402 4.93 -1.24 -7.98
C GLU A 402 4.18 0.09 -7.84
N GLN A 403 3.30 0.19 -6.83
CA GLN A 403 2.64 1.46 -6.47
C GLN A 403 3.66 2.51 -6.03
N LYS A 404 4.68 2.13 -5.27
CA LYS A 404 5.76 3.06 -4.87
C LYS A 404 6.54 3.58 -6.08
N SER A 405 6.80 2.71 -7.06
CA SER A 405 7.46 3.07 -8.31
C SER A 405 6.57 3.91 -9.23
N ALA A 406 5.24 3.71 -9.18
CA ALA A 406 4.26 4.51 -9.90
C ALA A 406 4.34 5.99 -9.52
N MET A 407 4.58 6.30 -8.25
CA MET A 407 4.70 7.68 -7.78
C MET A 407 5.91 8.43 -8.38
N LYS A 408 6.92 7.69 -8.89
CA LYS A 408 8.07 8.27 -9.62
C LYS A 408 7.84 8.32 -11.13
N ASN A 409 6.80 7.67 -11.64
CA ASN A 409 6.51 7.64 -13.06
C ASN A 409 5.86 8.96 -13.49
N ILE A 410 6.49 9.63 -14.46
CA ILE A 410 6.05 10.94 -14.95
C ILE A 410 4.60 10.88 -15.45
N THR A 411 4.25 9.92 -16.32
CA THR A 411 2.89 9.76 -16.85
C THR A 411 1.84 9.62 -15.74
N PHE A 412 2.14 8.81 -14.72
CA PHE A 412 1.24 8.62 -13.58
C PHE A 412 1.12 9.89 -12.71
N SER A 413 2.22 10.59 -12.46
CA SER A 413 2.22 11.88 -11.74
C SER A 413 1.39 12.94 -12.48
N HIS A 414 1.52 13.04 -13.80
CA HIS A 414 0.70 13.94 -14.62
C HIS A 414 -0.78 13.55 -14.60
N LEU A 415 -1.12 12.27 -14.61
CA LEU A 415 -2.50 11.82 -14.45
C LEU A 415 -3.08 12.28 -13.10
N LEU A 416 -2.34 12.07 -12.00
CA LEU A 416 -2.75 12.53 -10.67
C LEU A 416 -2.95 14.05 -10.61
N HIS A 417 -2.02 14.82 -11.17
CA HIS A 417 -2.12 16.27 -11.25
C HIS A 417 -3.35 16.71 -12.07
N THR A 418 -3.59 16.07 -13.22
CA THR A 418 -4.73 16.37 -14.10
C THR A 418 -6.07 16.08 -13.44
N LEU A 419 -6.12 15.06 -12.58
CA LEU A 419 -7.29 14.73 -11.76
C LEU A 419 -7.46 15.66 -10.55
N GLY A 420 -6.45 16.47 -10.22
CA GLY A 420 -6.47 17.44 -9.12
C GLY A 420 -6.01 16.88 -7.76
N PHE A 421 -5.26 15.77 -7.74
CA PHE A 421 -4.64 15.27 -6.52
C PHE A 421 -3.57 16.23 -6.01
N GLN A 422 -3.41 16.31 -4.69
CA GLN A 422 -2.29 17.00 -4.07
C GLN A 422 -1.05 16.10 -4.14
N LEU A 423 -0.04 16.49 -4.92
CA LEU A 423 1.18 15.71 -5.03
C LEU A 423 2.05 15.82 -3.77
N SER A 424 2.93 14.84 -3.57
CA SER A 424 3.88 14.79 -2.46
C SER A 424 4.86 15.98 -2.49
N THR A 425 5.26 16.39 -3.69
CA THR A 425 6.13 17.56 -3.94
C THR A 425 5.52 18.89 -3.51
N ASP A 426 4.20 19.03 -3.63
CA ASP A 426 3.49 20.27 -3.29
C ASP A 426 3.21 20.43 -1.79
N SER A 427 3.11 19.31 -1.08
CA SER A 427 2.58 19.27 0.28
C SER A 427 3.65 18.90 1.32
N GLY A 428 4.87 18.58 0.89
CA GLY A 428 5.98 18.18 1.78
C GLY A 428 5.78 16.81 2.44
N ASN A 429 4.80 16.04 1.97
CA ASN A 429 4.45 14.71 2.46
C ASN A 429 5.03 13.61 1.55
N THR A 430 4.92 12.34 1.96
CA THR A 430 5.39 11.20 1.15
C THR A 430 4.35 10.78 0.11
N PHE A 431 3.08 10.69 0.50
CA PHE A 431 2.01 10.26 -0.40
C PHE A 431 1.31 11.42 -1.10
N ALA A 432 0.86 11.20 -2.34
CA ALA A 432 -0.15 12.07 -2.93
C ALA A 432 -1.46 11.93 -2.16
N ARG A 433 -2.32 12.95 -2.21
CA ARG A 433 -3.54 13.01 -1.39
C ARG A 433 -4.76 13.42 -2.18
N ILE A 434 -5.89 12.79 -1.84
CA ILE A 434 -7.23 13.22 -2.23
C ILE A 434 -7.62 14.39 -1.32
N PRO A 435 -7.87 15.60 -1.86
CA PRO A 435 -8.18 16.76 -1.05
C PRO A 435 -9.41 16.59 -0.16
N ASN A 436 -9.32 17.13 1.07
CA ASN A 436 -10.42 17.02 2.05
C ASN A 436 -11.73 17.71 1.59
N PHE A 437 -11.65 18.72 0.73
CA PHE A 437 -12.80 19.47 0.23
C PHE A 437 -13.54 18.78 -0.93
N TRP A 438 -13.01 17.68 -1.48
CA TRP A 438 -13.70 16.94 -2.54
C TRP A 438 -15.00 16.32 -2.01
N THR A 439 -16.11 16.55 -2.72
CA THR A 439 -17.40 15.93 -2.39
C THR A 439 -17.46 14.48 -2.86
N PRO A 440 -18.32 13.63 -2.27
CA PRO A 440 -18.55 12.28 -2.76
C PRO A 440 -18.90 12.23 -4.27
N ASP A 441 -19.75 13.14 -4.75
CA ASP A 441 -20.13 13.22 -6.18
C ASP A 441 -18.92 13.51 -7.07
N PHE A 442 -18.05 14.43 -6.64
CA PHE A 442 -16.85 14.75 -7.40
C PHE A 442 -15.89 13.55 -7.46
N MET A 443 -15.62 12.91 -6.31
CA MET A 443 -14.80 11.69 -6.24
C MET A 443 -15.32 10.59 -7.16
N PHE A 444 -16.64 10.38 -7.14
CA PHE A 444 -17.29 9.39 -7.97
C PHE A 444 -17.13 9.71 -9.47
N SER A 445 -17.38 10.96 -9.86
CA SER A 445 -17.19 11.39 -11.25
C SER A 445 -15.73 11.28 -11.73
N MET A 446 -14.74 11.48 -10.84
CA MET A 446 -13.33 11.25 -11.18
C MET A 446 -13.04 9.77 -11.38
N ALA A 447 -13.63 8.89 -10.57
CA ALA A 447 -13.49 7.45 -10.72
C ALA A 447 -14.09 6.96 -12.07
N GLU A 448 -15.21 7.51 -12.52
CA GLU A 448 -15.81 7.19 -13.83
C GLU A 448 -14.92 7.60 -15.01
N LYS A 449 -14.16 8.69 -14.88
CA LYS A 449 -13.21 9.13 -15.92
C LYS A 449 -12.02 8.19 -16.09
N LEU A 450 -11.70 7.37 -15.08
CA LEU A 450 -10.59 6.41 -15.12
C LEU A 450 -10.93 5.13 -15.88
N GLY A 451 -12.20 4.90 -16.19
CA GLY A 451 -12.67 3.72 -16.92
C GLY A 451 -14.00 3.19 -16.39
N PRO A 452 -14.54 2.12 -16.99
CA PRO A 452 -15.76 1.49 -16.51
C PRO A 452 -15.55 0.95 -15.09
N ILE A 453 -16.48 1.26 -14.21
CA ILE A 453 -16.48 0.77 -12.83
C ILE A 453 -17.04 -0.66 -12.85
N ASP A 454 -16.15 -1.63 -13.03
CA ASP A 454 -16.50 -3.06 -13.11
C ASP A 454 -16.86 -3.63 -11.74
N SER A 455 -18.13 -4.03 -11.58
CA SER A 455 -18.68 -4.66 -10.36
C SER A 455 -17.99 -5.96 -9.95
N CYS A 456 -17.32 -6.63 -10.90
CA CYS A 456 -16.65 -7.93 -10.70
C CYS A 456 -15.13 -7.83 -10.47
N LYS A 457 -14.52 -6.65 -10.53
CA LYS A 457 -13.06 -6.46 -10.29
C LYS A 457 -12.78 -5.72 -8.98
N LEU A 458 -13.76 -5.01 -8.45
CA LEU A 458 -13.72 -4.28 -7.16
C LEU A 458 -14.21 -5.16 -5.98
N ASN A 459 -14.11 -6.48 -6.10
CA ASN A 459 -14.88 -7.50 -5.38
C ASN A 459 -14.84 -7.48 -3.84
N SER A 460 -14.06 -6.63 -3.19
CA SER A 460 -13.83 -6.73 -1.75
C SER A 460 -14.44 -5.61 -0.91
N THR A 461 -14.67 -4.40 -1.44
CA THR A 461 -14.90 -3.25 -0.54
C THR A 461 -16.33 -2.71 -0.46
N SER A 462 -17.26 -3.02 -1.35
CA SER A 462 -18.55 -2.31 -1.30
C SER A 462 -19.67 -3.01 -2.02
N ASN A 463 -20.83 -3.11 -1.36
CA ASN A 463 -22.10 -3.07 -2.07
C ASN A 463 -22.20 -1.70 -2.78
N TRP A 464 -21.51 -1.55 -3.91
CA TRP A 464 -21.59 -0.38 -4.80
C TRP A 464 -23.03 -0.17 -5.26
N LEU A 465 -23.84 -1.23 -5.38
CA LEU A 465 -25.29 -1.12 -5.57
C LEU A 465 -25.97 -0.28 -4.47
N ASN A 466 -25.49 -0.33 -3.22
CA ASN A 466 -25.97 0.55 -2.16
C ASN A 466 -25.47 1.98 -2.36
N LEU A 467 -24.23 2.15 -2.82
CA LEU A 467 -23.63 3.47 -3.07
C LEU A 467 -24.28 4.19 -4.28
N VAL A 468 -24.51 3.47 -5.38
CA VAL A 468 -25.33 3.87 -6.55
C VAL A 468 -26.75 4.18 -6.16
N SER A 469 -27.40 3.27 -5.41
CA SER A 469 -28.79 3.47 -5.03
C SER A 469 -28.92 4.65 -4.07
N GLN A 470 -27.93 4.86 -3.18
CA GLN A 470 -27.85 6.03 -2.30
C GLN A 470 -27.65 7.32 -3.08
N PHE A 471 -26.71 7.39 -4.04
CA PHE A 471 -26.54 8.56 -4.91
C PHE A 471 -27.77 8.83 -5.78
N LYS A 472 -28.37 7.77 -6.36
CA LYS A 472 -29.63 7.89 -7.10
C LYS A 472 -30.74 8.41 -6.19
N SER A 473 -30.84 7.95 -4.94
CA SER A 473 -31.86 8.42 -3.99
C SER A 473 -31.64 9.86 -3.49
N ALA A 474 -30.38 10.27 -3.29
CA ALA A 474 -30.00 11.60 -2.84
C ALA A 474 -30.21 12.66 -3.95
N ALA A 475 -29.96 12.31 -5.21
CA ALA A 475 -30.21 13.18 -6.37
C ALA A 475 -31.70 13.51 -6.58
N PHE A 476 -32.63 12.70 -6.08
CA PHE A 476 -34.08 12.95 -6.14
C PHE A 476 -34.65 13.74 -4.95
N SER A 477 -33.80 14.22 -4.02
CA SER A 477 -34.26 14.84 -2.77
C SER A 477 -34.02 16.35 -2.65
N ILE A 478 -33.65 17.05 -3.73
CA ILE A 478 -33.50 18.52 -3.72
C ILE A 478 -34.86 19.14 -4.10
N PRO A 479 -35.59 19.80 -3.18
CA PRO A 479 -36.73 20.62 -3.59
C PRO A 479 -36.19 21.83 -4.35
N PRO A 480 -36.87 22.29 -5.41
CA PRO A 480 -36.44 23.50 -6.12
C PRO A 480 -36.44 24.69 -5.15
N PRO A 481 -35.53 25.67 -5.33
CA PRO A 481 -35.51 26.86 -4.48
C PRO A 481 -36.84 27.59 -4.66
N THR A 482 -37.62 27.66 -3.59
CA THR A 482 -38.82 28.49 -3.53
C THR A 482 -38.40 29.94 -3.69
N SER A 483 -38.70 30.52 -4.84
CA SER A 483 -38.66 31.96 -5.08
C SER A 483 -39.66 32.64 -4.14
N SER A 484 -39.16 33.30 -3.10
CA SER A 484 -39.96 34.22 -2.29
C SER A 484 -40.25 35.48 -3.09
N HIS A 485 -41.34 35.48 -3.86
CA HIS A 485 -41.97 36.72 -4.29
C HIS A 485 -42.64 37.35 -3.06
N HIS A 486 -42.02 38.43 -2.57
CA HIS A 486 -42.70 39.40 -1.72
C HIS A 486 -43.70 40.16 -2.61
N ASP A 487 -44.98 39.78 -2.53
CA ASP A 487 -46.06 40.66 -2.94
C ASP A 487 -46.66 41.34 -1.70
N SER A 488 -46.43 42.63 -1.63
CA SER A 488 -47.08 43.60 -0.76
C SER A 488 -48.42 44.02 -1.37
N ALA A 489 -49.52 43.86 -0.64
CA ALA A 489 -50.75 44.68 -0.72
C ALA A 489 -51.62 44.36 0.51
N ASP A 490 -51.78 45.27 1.46
CA ASP A 490 -52.84 46.28 1.53
C ASP A 490 -54.28 45.70 1.46
N LYS A 491 -54.83 45.33 2.63
CA LYS A 491 -56.02 45.94 3.27
C LYS A 491 -56.49 45.15 4.48
#